data_AF-A0A0J9SAR0-F1
#
_entry.id   AF-A0A0J9SAR0-F1
#
_cell.length_a   1.000
_cell.length_b   1.000
_cell.length_c   1.000
_cell.angle_alpha   90.00
_cell.angle_beta   90.00
_cell.angle_gamma   90.00
#
_symmetry.space_group_name_H-M   'P 1'
#
loop_
_entity.id
_entity.type
_entity.pdbx_description
1 polymer ?
#
loop_
_entity_poly.entity_id
_entity_poly.type
_entity_poly.pdbx_seq_one_letter_code
_entity_poly.pdbx_strand_id
1 'polypeptide(L)'
;MATTEWDQKFSDLPAYQEYEKFRLSHTSDIDGICAKFGITDGNANTFCKQAVNILKDLNNIDDEDRRNDRCVYFQHWFSDQVRRYYSNNDKYFSNYELSNNLFDAINYFNYNKMRGEKYRCYASRNAESVKAEKDLHDYFRNVDYINCRGKDSKSCQIVYNYVKYINDLYKKRKENNLCCYLANGEVEPECSHYFSCDKDSNPEILLSKLENQMQLVNAGQGNHIIVNERAKVYNNEDGYQNRSSYVSSAFKQFKPQDFYTLNESLLRSRRLHNGLILTGMIGVFLGLIFYIRVSKITQ
;
A
#
# COMPACT_ATOMS: atom_id res chain seq x y z
N MET A 1 -13.36 7.09 -11.43
CA MET A 1 -12.30 6.11 -11.76
C MET A 1 -12.76 4.74 -11.26
N ALA A 2 -12.54 3.67 -12.04
CA ALA A 2 -13.14 2.35 -11.82
C ALA A 2 -12.33 1.47 -10.85
N THR A 3 -12.90 1.19 -9.69
CA THR A 3 -12.45 0.29 -8.61
C THR A 3 -12.05 -1.12 -9.09
N THR A 4 -11.02 -1.75 -8.50
CA THR A 4 -10.68 -3.18 -8.75
C THR A 4 -11.72 -4.12 -8.15
N GLU A 5 -11.56 -5.42 -8.43
CA GLU A 5 -12.36 -6.49 -7.83
C GLU A 5 -12.41 -6.41 -6.29
N TRP A 6 -11.28 -6.14 -5.63
CA TRP A 6 -11.24 -6.00 -4.16
C TRP A 6 -11.85 -4.69 -3.68
N ASP A 7 -11.55 -3.57 -4.34
CA ASP A 7 -12.09 -2.25 -3.97
C ASP A 7 -13.63 -2.26 -4.00
N GLN A 8 -14.25 -2.98 -4.94
CA GLN A 8 -15.71 -3.13 -5.01
C GLN A 8 -16.24 -4.04 -3.89
N LYS A 9 -15.62 -5.22 -3.75
CA LYS A 9 -16.08 -6.26 -2.82
C LYS A 9 -15.92 -5.87 -1.35
N PHE A 10 -15.01 -4.96 -1.04
CA PHE A 10 -14.68 -4.54 0.31
C PHE A 10 -14.89 -3.04 0.54
N SER A 11 -15.73 -2.41 -0.29
CA SER A 11 -16.06 -0.98 -0.20
C SER A 11 -16.62 -0.54 1.17
N ASP A 12 -17.15 -1.49 1.95
CA ASP A 12 -17.64 -1.29 3.31
C ASP A 12 -16.55 -1.31 4.39
N LEU A 13 -15.33 -1.77 4.09
CA LEU A 13 -14.24 -1.84 5.07
C LEU A 13 -13.56 -0.47 5.27
N PRO A 14 -13.02 -0.20 6.48
CA PRO A 14 -12.52 1.13 6.85
C PRO A 14 -11.52 1.74 5.86
N ALA A 15 -10.54 0.97 5.38
CA ALA A 15 -9.53 1.50 4.47
C ALA A 15 -10.13 2.04 3.16
N TYR A 16 -11.16 1.37 2.63
CA TYR A 16 -11.81 1.78 1.39
C TYR A 16 -12.71 3.00 1.58
N GLN A 17 -13.33 3.13 2.76
CA GLN A 17 -14.06 4.34 3.13
C GLN A 17 -13.13 5.56 3.25
N GLU A 18 -11.90 5.40 3.75
CA GLU A 18 -10.91 6.49 3.76
C GLU A 18 -10.54 6.93 2.33
N TYR A 19 -10.34 5.99 1.40
CA TYR A 19 -10.07 6.34 0.00
C TYR A 19 -11.25 7.04 -0.69
N GLU A 20 -12.48 6.70 -0.33
CA GLU A 20 -13.67 7.35 -0.86
C GLU A 20 -13.72 8.84 -0.48
N LYS A 21 -13.26 9.20 0.72
CA LYS A 21 -13.15 10.62 1.13
C LYS A 21 -12.22 11.42 0.22
N PHE A 22 -11.15 10.82 -0.29
CA PHE A 22 -10.27 11.48 -1.28
C PHE A 22 -10.94 11.67 -2.63
N ARG A 23 -11.78 10.73 -3.05
CA ARG A 23 -12.53 10.83 -4.31
C ARG A 23 -13.51 12.00 -4.32
N LEU A 24 -14.05 12.34 -3.15
CA LEU A 24 -14.96 13.46 -2.92
C LEU A 24 -14.25 14.81 -2.70
N SER A 25 -12.91 14.83 -2.75
CA SER A 25 -12.13 16.05 -2.55
C SER A 25 -12.39 17.11 -3.62
N HIS A 26 -12.30 18.37 -3.21
CA HIS A 26 -12.44 19.53 -4.08
C HIS A 26 -11.42 19.52 -5.23
N THR A 27 -11.81 20.11 -6.36
CA THR A 27 -11.03 20.12 -7.62
C THR A 27 -10.56 21.54 -7.98
N SER A 28 -10.28 22.38 -6.98
CA SER A 28 -9.77 23.73 -7.21
C SER A 28 -8.24 23.74 -7.32
N ASP A 29 -7.67 24.47 -8.29
CA ASP A 29 -6.21 24.65 -8.38
C ASP A 29 -5.90 26.13 -8.52
N ILE A 30 -6.21 26.86 -7.44
CA ILE A 30 -5.99 28.30 -7.34
C ILE A 30 -4.51 28.65 -7.55
N ASP A 31 -3.60 27.77 -7.12
CA ASP A 31 -2.15 27.95 -7.26
C ASP A 31 -1.61 27.61 -8.66
N GLY A 32 -2.45 27.09 -9.56
CA GLY A 32 -2.07 26.68 -10.92
C GLY A 32 -0.97 25.61 -10.94
N ILE A 33 -0.86 24.78 -9.91
CA ILE A 33 0.21 23.78 -9.77
C ILE A 33 0.12 22.75 -10.89
N CYS A 34 -1.08 22.26 -11.21
CA CYS A 34 -1.25 21.24 -12.24
C CYS A 34 -0.89 21.78 -13.63
N ALA A 35 -1.31 23.01 -13.93
CA ALA A 35 -1.00 23.67 -15.19
C ALA A 35 0.51 23.91 -15.37
N LYS A 36 1.25 24.20 -14.28
CA LYS A 36 2.71 24.37 -14.30
C LYS A 36 3.44 23.13 -14.82
N PHE A 37 2.87 21.94 -14.62
CA PHE A 37 3.42 20.67 -15.09
C PHE A 37 2.69 20.15 -16.34
N GLY A 38 2.04 21.05 -17.11
CA GLY A 38 1.41 20.69 -18.39
C GLY A 38 0.11 19.88 -18.25
N ILE A 39 -0.47 19.79 -17.06
CA ILE A 39 -1.71 19.05 -16.80
C ILE A 39 -2.88 20.04 -16.84
N THR A 40 -3.38 20.32 -18.04
CA THR A 40 -4.29 21.46 -18.28
C THR A 40 -5.76 21.05 -18.46
N ASP A 41 -6.05 19.82 -18.87
CA ASP A 41 -7.42 19.36 -19.14
C ASP A 41 -7.67 17.87 -18.85
N GLY A 42 -8.93 17.47 -19.02
CA GLY A 42 -9.38 16.09 -18.88
C GLY A 42 -9.29 15.50 -17.47
N ASN A 43 -9.38 14.17 -17.41
CA ASN A 43 -9.41 13.43 -16.15
C ASN A 43 -8.12 13.59 -15.34
N ALA A 44 -6.97 13.72 -16.00
CA ALA A 44 -5.68 13.89 -15.33
C ALA A 44 -5.59 15.23 -14.60
N ASN A 45 -6.12 16.31 -15.21
CA ASN A 45 -6.20 17.60 -14.55
C ASN A 45 -7.10 17.50 -13.31
N THR A 46 -8.32 16.99 -13.44
CA THR A 46 -9.23 16.80 -12.30
C THR A 46 -8.55 16.04 -11.15
N PHE A 47 -7.89 14.92 -11.46
CA PHE A 47 -7.16 14.12 -10.48
C PHE A 47 -6.01 14.88 -9.82
N CYS A 48 -5.20 15.59 -10.62
CA CYS A 48 -4.11 16.43 -10.09
C CYS A 48 -4.65 17.48 -9.10
N LYS A 49 -5.75 18.17 -9.46
CA LYS A 49 -6.36 19.16 -8.57
C LYS A 49 -6.88 18.55 -7.28
N GLN A 50 -7.48 17.36 -7.34
CA GLN A 50 -7.89 16.61 -6.14
C GLN A 50 -6.71 16.31 -5.23
N ALA A 51 -5.62 15.77 -5.80
CA ALA A 51 -4.41 15.43 -5.06
C ALA A 51 -3.77 16.69 -4.42
N VAL A 52 -3.71 17.81 -5.13
CA VAL A 52 -3.24 19.09 -4.59
C VAL A 52 -4.11 19.56 -3.42
N ASN A 53 -5.44 19.48 -3.50
CA ASN A 53 -6.31 19.87 -2.38
C ASN A 53 -6.18 18.94 -1.18
N ILE A 54 -6.01 17.63 -1.40
CA ILE A 54 -5.76 16.68 -0.30
C ILE A 54 -4.46 17.06 0.44
N LEU A 55 -3.41 17.45 -0.28
CA LEU A 55 -2.17 17.92 0.34
C LEU A 55 -2.33 19.26 1.08
N LYS A 56 -3.17 20.18 0.58
CA LYS A 56 -3.52 21.41 1.29
C LYS A 56 -4.23 21.10 2.61
N ASP A 57 -5.21 20.20 2.59
CA ASP A 57 -5.91 19.75 3.79
C ASP A 57 -4.93 19.13 4.79
N LEU A 58 -4.06 18.23 4.32
CA LEU A 58 -3.02 17.59 5.14
C LEU A 58 -2.07 18.61 5.79
N ASN A 59 -1.74 19.69 5.09
CA ASN A 59 -0.88 20.75 5.61
C ASN A 59 -1.52 21.56 6.74
N ASN A 60 -2.86 21.57 6.80
CA ASN A 60 -3.65 22.28 7.80
C ASN A 60 -4.01 21.41 9.03
N ILE A 61 -3.57 20.15 9.09
CA ILE A 61 -3.80 19.29 10.26
C ILE A 61 -2.65 19.47 11.27
N ASP A 62 -2.99 19.96 12.46
CA ASP A 62 -2.02 20.15 13.55
C ASP A 62 -1.67 18.86 14.29
N ASP A 63 -2.64 17.96 14.46
CA ASP A 63 -2.42 16.64 15.06
C ASP A 63 -1.50 15.79 14.17
N GLU A 64 -0.27 15.56 14.64
CA GLU A 64 0.76 14.88 13.85
C GLU A 64 0.40 13.42 13.54
N ASP A 65 -0.21 12.71 14.48
CA ASP A 65 -0.58 11.31 14.30
C ASP A 65 -1.69 11.16 13.25
N ARG A 66 -2.77 11.95 13.39
CA ARG A 66 -3.85 12.01 12.41
C ARG A 66 -3.36 12.42 11.03
N ARG A 67 -2.45 13.39 10.99
CA ARG A 67 -1.86 13.91 9.75
C ARG A 67 -1.01 12.84 9.07
N ASN A 68 -0.18 12.13 9.83
CA ASN A 68 0.67 11.06 9.34
C ASN A 68 -0.17 9.87 8.87
N ASP A 69 -1.21 9.52 9.59
CA ASP A 69 -2.17 8.47 9.20
C ASP A 69 -2.80 8.78 7.83
N ARG A 70 -3.37 9.98 7.68
CA ARG A 70 -3.98 10.43 6.42
C ARG A 70 -2.95 10.59 5.31
N CYS A 71 -1.70 10.92 5.64
CA CYS A 71 -0.59 10.99 4.69
C CYS A 71 -0.27 9.60 4.10
N VAL A 72 -0.21 8.54 4.93
CA VAL A 72 0.00 7.16 4.45
C VAL A 72 -1.13 6.73 3.49
N TYR A 73 -2.38 7.01 3.84
CA TYR A 73 -3.51 6.76 2.95
C TYR A 73 -3.36 7.51 1.62
N PHE A 74 -2.99 8.80 1.66
CA PHE A 74 -2.77 9.60 0.45
C PHE A 74 -1.66 9.02 -0.43
N GLN A 75 -0.54 8.59 0.16
CA GLN A 75 0.59 8.01 -0.56
C GLN A 75 0.17 6.77 -1.35
N HIS A 76 -0.53 5.83 -0.70
CA HIS A 76 -1.03 4.62 -1.35
C HIS A 76 -2.09 4.91 -2.40
N TRP A 77 -3.04 5.80 -2.08
CA TRP A 77 -4.09 6.21 -3.00
C TRP A 77 -3.52 6.84 -4.27
N PHE A 78 -2.68 7.87 -4.13
CA PHE A 78 -2.15 8.63 -5.26
C PHE A 78 -1.34 7.72 -6.19
N SER A 79 -0.39 6.96 -5.64
CA SER A 79 0.44 6.05 -6.42
C SER A 79 -0.38 4.98 -7.15
N ASP A 80 -1.40 4.41 -6.51
CA ASP A 80 -2.25 3.39 -7.15
C ASP A 80 -3.18 3.99 -8.23
N GLN A 81 -3.73 5.20 -8.04
CA GLN A 81 -4.48 5.88 -9.09
C GLN A 81 -3.60 6.21 -10.30
N VAL A 82 -2.38 6.72 -10.07
CA VAL A 82 -1.41 6.97 -11.14
C VAL A 82 -1.06 5.69 -11.88
N ARG A 83 -0.74 4.63 -11.14
CA ARG A 83 -0.48 3.29 -11.71
C ARG A 83 -1.62 2.81 -12.60
N ARG A 84 -2.87 2.91 -12.16
CA ARG A 84 -4.01 2.31 -12.87
C ARG A 84 -4.47 3.07 -14.10
N TYR A 85 -4.46 4.42 -14.07
CA TYR A 85 -5.14 5.22 -15.09
C TYR A 85 -4.23 6.13 -15.90
N TYR A 86 -3.02 6.36 -15.40
CA TYR A 86 -2.08 7.29 -16.01
C TYR A 86 -0.77 6.59 -16.37
N SER A 87 -0.81 5.26 -16.52
CA SER A 87 0.33 4.43 -16.90
C SER A 87 0.19 3.83 -18.30
N ASN A 88 1.32 3.36 -18.83
CA ASN A 88 1.33 2.42 -19.95
C ASN A 88 1.72 1.03 -19.43
N ASN A 89 0.71 0.19 -19.15
CA ASN A 89 0.83 -1.22 -18.77
C ASN A 89 1.39 -1.51 -17.35
N ASP A 90 1.01 -0.72 -16.33
CA ASP A 90 1.29 -0.89 -14.88
C ASP A 90 2.78 -0.97 -14.48
N LYS A 91 3.58 -1.81 -15.12
CA LYS A 91 4.99 -2.15 -14.88
C LYS A 91 5.96 -0.98 -15.07
N TYR A 92 5.59 0.04 -15.84
CA TYR A 92 6.48 1.17 -16.17
C TYR A 92 5.78 2.52 -16.04
N PHE A 93 4.78 2.65 -15.16
CA PHE A 93 4.00 3.89 -15.07
C PHE A 93 4.89 5.12 -14.82
N SER A 94 5.97 4.97 -14.05
CA SER A 94 6.95 6.03 -13.81
C SER A 94 7.70 6.54 -15.05
N ASN A 95 7.56 5.87 -16.19
CA ASN A 95 8.25 6.23 -17.44
C ASN A 95 7.31 6.92 -18.44
N TYR A 96 6.04 7.12 -18.08
CA TYR A 96 5.08 7.83 -18.91
C TYR A 96 5.03 9.31 -18.54
N GLU A 97 5.01 10.19 -19.55
CA GLU A 97 5.07 11.64 -19.37
C GLU A 97 3.97 12.15 -18.43
N LEU A 98 2.72 11.73 -18.64
CA LEU A 98 1.60 12.18 -17.80
C LEU A 98 1.74 11.72 -16.34
N SER A 99 2.17 10.48 -16.11
CA SER A 99 2.53 10.00 -14.78
C SER A 99 3.63 10.85 -14.17
N ASN A 100 4.67 11.16 -14.94
CA ASN A 100 5.78 11.98 -14.46
C ASN A 100 5.31 13.36 -14.00
N ASN A 101 4.55 14.03 -14.85
CA ASN A 101 4.00 15.34 -14.57
C ASN A 101 3.11 15.34 -13.30
N LEU A 102 2.33 14.27 -13.09
CA LEU A 102 1.50 14.10 -11.89
C LEU A 102 2.36 14.02 -10.62
N PHE A 103 3.40 13.20 -10.61
CA PHE A 103 4.31 13.14 -9.46
C PHE A 103 5.08 14.45 -9.26
N ASP A 104 5.46 15.12 -10.34
CA ASP A 104 6.24 16.36 -10.26
C ASP A 104 5.38 17.50 -9.67
N ALA A 105 4.10 17.56 -10.01
CA ALA A 105 3.13 18.47 -9.39
C ALA A 105 3.02 18.25 -7.87
N ILE A 106 2.89 17.00 -7.43
CA ILE A 106 2.80 16.64 -6.01
C ILE A 106 4.13 16.86 -5.27
N ASN A 107 5.25 16.53 -5.89
CA ASN A 107 6.58 16.81 -5.34
C ASN A 107 6.79 18.32 -5.19
N TYR A 108 6.40 19.11 -6.19
CA TYR A 108 6.47 20.56 -6.12
C TYR A 108 5.66 21.12 -4.94
N PHE A 109 4.43 20.63 -4.73
CA PHE A 109 3.64 21.01 -3.56
C PHE A 109 4.38 20.66 -2.25
N ASN A 110 4.88 19.43 -2.13
CA ASN A 110 5.62 18.98 -0.95
C ASN A 110 6.83 19.86 -0.64
N TYR A 111 7.60 20.26 -1.64
CA TYR A 111 8.79 21.08 -1.42
C TYR A 111 8.47 22.55 -1.14
N ASN A 112 7.48 23.13 -1.84
CA ASN A 112 7.29 24.58 -1.90
C ASN A 112 6.09 25.09 -1.12
N LYS A 113 5.14 24.22 -0.75
CA LYS A 113 3.87 24.61 -0.14
C LYS A 113 3.60 23.96 1.22
N MET A 114 4.24 22.82 1.53
CA MET A 114 4.16 22.24 2.87
C MET A 114 4.88 23.11 3.90
N ARG A 115 4.33 23.19 5.11
CA ARG A 115 4.81 24.04 6.21
C ARG A 115 6.17 23.61 6.79
N GLY A 116 6.67 22.43 6.43
CA GLY A 116 7.98 21.95 6.86
C GLY A 116 8.29 20.54 6.34
N GLU A 117 9.56 20.14 6.42
CA GLU A 117 10.04 18.89 5.83
C GLU A 117 9.38 17.64 6.42
N LYS A 118 9.17 17.63 7.74
CA LYS A 118 8.47 16.55 8.46
C LYS A 118 7.00 16.40 8.04
N TYR A 119 6.44 17.39 7.36
CA TYR A 119 5.06 17.40 6.85
C TYR A 119 5.00 17.16 5.34
N ARG A 120 6.03 16.58 4.72
CA ARG A 120 5.94 16.17 3.32
C ARG A 120 5.30 14.78 3.22
N CYS A 121 4.52 14.55 2.18
CA CYS A 121 3.86 13.30 1.81
C CYS A 121 4.32 12.87 0.42
N TYR A 122 5.43 12.14 0.35
CA TYR A 122 5.96 11.66 -0.93
C TYR A 122 5.29 10.36 -1.35
N ALA A 123 4.86 10.27 -2.60
CA ALA A 123 4.23 9.06 -3.12
C ALA A 123 5.24 8.21 -3.90
N SER A 124 5.17 6.89 -3.74
CA SER A 124 6.08 5.95 -4.41
C SER A 124 5.80 5.86 -5.91
N ARG A 125 6.88 5.88 -6.70
CA ARG A 125 6.87 5.65 -8.15
C ARG A 125 7.23 4.20 -8.52
N ASN A 126 7.45 3.34 -7.52
CA ASN A 126 7.93 1.99 -7.78
C ASN A 126 6.79 1.10 -8.30
N ALA A 127 6.72 0.97 -9.63
CA ALA A 127 5.73 0.18 -10.32
C ALA A 127 5.64 -1.28 -9.86
N GLU A 128 6.76 -1.86 -9.42
CA GLU A 128 6.80 -3.25 -8.96
C GLU A 128 6.17 -3.43 -7.58
N SER A 129 6.10 -2.37 -6.79
CA SER A 129 5.86 -2.45 -5.35
C SER A 129 4.56 -1.78 -4.91
N VAL A 130 4.14 -0.69 -5.58
CA VAL A 130 2.97 0.14 -5.21
C VAL A 130 1.70 -0.67 -4.98
N LYS A 131 1.38 -1.61 -5.88
CA LYS A 131 0.16 -2.43 -5.72
C LYS A 131 0.26 -3.30 -4.46
N ALA A 132 1.37 -4.02 -4.30
CA ALA A 132 1.55 -4.94 -3.19
C ALA A 132 1.62 -4.21 -1.84
N GLU A 133 2.22 -3.02 -1.80
CA GLU A 133 2.28 -2.19 -0.59
C GLU A 133 0.89 -1.70 -0.20
N LYS A 134 0.12 -1.14 -1.14
CA LYS A 134 -1.25 -0.74 -0.87
C LYS A 134 -2.11 -1.91 -0.39
N ASP A 135 -2.06 -3.05 -1.07
CA ASP A 135 -2.88 -4.21 -0.70
C ASP A 135 -2.56 -4.73 0.72
N LEU A 136 -1.28 -4.70 1.12
CA LEU A 136 -0.86 -5.04 2.49
C LEU A 136 -1.30 -3.99 3.50
N HIS A 137 -1.13 -2.70 3.20
CA HIS A 137 -1.61 -1.61 4.03
C HIS A 137 -3.12 -1.76 4.28
N ASP A 138 -3.91 -1.94 3.23
CA ASP A 138 -5.36 -2.09 3.29
C ASP A 138 -5.76 -3.31 4.13
N TYR A 139 -5.08 -4.44 3.92
CA TYR A 139 -5.29 -5.63 4.74
C TYR A 139 -5.08 -5.32 6.23
N PHE A 140 -3.96 -4.70 6.59
CA PHE A 140 -3.64 -4.46 8.00
C PHE A 140 -4.58 -3.45 8.66
N ARG A 141 -5.08 -2.47 7.89
CA ARG A 141 -6.13 -1.52 8.31
C ARG A 141 -7.48 -2.19 8.50
N ASN A 142 -7.75 -3.25 7.74
CA ASN A 142 -9.04 -3.93 7.75
C ASN A 142 -9.05 -5.24 8.54
N VAL A 143 -7.91 -5.71 9.07
CA VAL A 143 -7.76 -7.09 9.58
C VAL A 143 -8.82 -7.48 10.60
N ASP A 144 -9.22 -6.57 11.48
CA ASP A 144 -10.21 -6.81 12.53
C ASP A 144 -11.64 -6.95 11.98
N TYR A 145 -11.89 -6.47 10.77
CA TYR A 145 -13.18 -6.51 10.07
C TYR A 145 -13.27 -7.70 9.10
N ILE A 146 -12.17 -8.40 8.85
CA ILE A 146 -12.11 -9.54 7.92
C ILE A 146 -12.57 -10.82 8.63
N ASN A 147 -13.80 -11.25 8.34
CA ASN A 147 -14.41 -12.46 8.88
C ASN A 147 -15.60 -12.92 8.01
N CYS A 148 -16.15 -14.09 8.33
CA CYS A 148 -17.33 -14.66 7.65
C CYS A 148 -18.66 -14.47 8.40
N ARG A 149 -18.70 -13.71 9.49
CA ARG A 149 -19.94 -13.46 10.23
C ARG A 149 -20.94 -12.73 9.34
N GLY A 150 -22.16 -13.24 9.28
CA GLY A 150 -23.24 -12.67 8.47
C GLY A 150 -23.04 -12.82 6.96
N LYS A 151 -22.08 -13.63 6.51
CA LYS A 151 -21.81 -13.90 5.10
C LYS A 151 -22.29 -15.29 4.71
N ASP A 152 -22.77 -15.45 3.49
CA ASP A 152 -22.99 -16.77 2.90
C ASP A 152 -21.66 -17.47 2.54
N SER A 153 -21.73 -18.75 2.18
CA SER A 153 -20.55 -19.57 1.84
C SER A 153 -19.71 -18.97 0.71
N LYS A 154 -20.35 -18.43 -0.34
CA LYS A 154 -19.65 -17.84 -1.49
C LYS A 154 -18.95 -16.54 -1.12
N SER A 155 -19.60 -15.69 -0.33
CA SER A 155 -19.06 -14.45 0.21
C SER A 155 -17.91 -14.71 1.18
N CYS A 156 -18.01 -15.75 2.03
CA CYS A 156 -16.92 -16.20 2.90
C CYS A 156 -15.72 -16.72 2.09
N GLN A 157 -15.96 -17.48 1.01
CA GLN A 157 -14.89 -17.97 0.12
C GLN A 157 -14.14 -16.83 -0.56
N ILE A 158 -14.83 -15.74 -0.95
CA ILE A 158 -14.20 -14.53 -1.49
C ILE A 158 -13.24 -13.91 -0.46
N VAL A 159 -13.68 -13.79 0.80
CA VAL A 159 -12.85 -13.29 1.90
C VAL A 159 -11.62 -14.17 2.10
N TYR A 160 -11.79 -15.49 2.13
CA TYR A 160 -10.68 -16.44 2.25
C TYR A 160 -9.66 -16.28 1.10
N ASN A 161 -10.14 -16.19 -0.14
CA ASN A 161 -9.28 -16.01 -1.31
C ASN A 161 -8.50 -14.68 -1.27
N TYR A 162 -9.13 -13.60 -0.79
CA TYR A 162 -8.46 -12.34 -0.56
C TYR A 162 -7.32 -12.48 0.47
N VAL A 163 -7.59 -13.07 1.64
CA VAL A 163 -6.54 -13.25 2.67
C VAL A 163 -5.44 -14.19 2.18
N LYS A 164 -5.76 -15.19 1.36
CA LYS A 164 -4.77 -16.08 0.75
C LYS A 164 -3.83 -15.31 -0.17
N TYR A 165 -4.39 -14.46 -1.04
CA TYR A 165 -3.61 -13.54 -1.87
C TYR A 165 -2.70 -12.63 -1.04
N ILE A 166 -3.21 -12.06 0.05
CA ILE A 166 -2.43 -11.22 0.97
C ILE A 166 -1.32 -12.02 1.66
N ASN A 167 -1.56 -13.27 2.04
CA ASN A 167 -0.57 -14.12 2.69
C ASN A 167 0.67 -14.33 1.80
N ASP A 168 0.48 -14.50 0.50
CA ASP A 168 1.58 -14.63 -0.46
C ASP A 168 2.41 -13.33 -0.53
N LEU A 169 1.74 -12.16 -0.55
CA LEU A 169 2.41 -10.87 -0.47
C LEU A 169 3.16 -10.69 0.85
N TYR A 170 2.53 -11.06 1.96
CA TYR A 170 3.08 -10.93 3.31
C TYR A 170 4.36 -11.75 3.46
N LYS A 171 4.34 -13.02 3.03
CA LYS A 171 5.53 -13.91 3.04
C LYS A 171 6.65 -13.30 2.20
N LYS A 172 6.34 -12.86 0.98
CA LYS A 172 7.33 -12.21 0.09
C LYS A 172 7.97 -10.98 0.73
N ARG A 173 7.20 -10.11 1.38
CA ARG A 173 7.74 -8.89 2.03
C ARG A 173 8.51 -9.21 3.31
N LYS A 174 8.02 -10.16 4.10
CA LYS A 174 8.72 -10.62 5.31
C LYS A 174 10.07 -11.27 4.98
N GLU A 175 10.13 -12.11 3.94
CA GLU A 175 11.32 -12.88 3.57
C GLU A 175 12.27 -12.10 2.66
N ASN A 176 11.77 -11.47 1.59
CA ASN A 176 12.62 -10.83 0.59
C ASN A 176 12.93 -9.36 0.90
N ASN A 177 11.99 -8.65 1.52
CA ASN A 177 12.19 -7.25 1.95
C ASN A 177 12.60 -7.14 3.43
N LEU A 178 12.69 -8.28 4.14
CA LEU A 178 13.16 -8.33 5.52
C LEU A 178 12.36 -7.43 6.49
N CYS A 179 11.08 -7.15 6.19
CA CYS A 179 10.29 -6.15 6.93
C CYS A 179 10.15 -6.38 8.44
N CYS A 180 10.46 -7.59 8.94
CA CYS A 180 10.42 -7.97 10.37
C CYS A 180 11.75 -8.56 10.86
N TYR A 181 12.88 -8.06 10.35
CA TYR A 181 14.21 -8.60 10.64
C TYR A 181 14.93 -7.88 11.79
N LEU A 182 14.47 -6.69 12.20
CA LEU A 182 15.07 -5.95 13.31
C LEU A 182 14.94 -6.74 14.62
N ALA A 183 16.06 -6.88 15.33
CA ALA A 183 16.15 -7.65 16.57
C ALA A 183 15.28 -7.09 17.71
N ASN A 184 14.96 -5.80 17.66
CA ASN A 184 14.06 -5.14 18.61
C ASN A 184 12.57 -5.42 18.33
N GLY A 185 12.25 -6.18 17.27
CA GLY A 185 10.89 -6.52 16.87
C GLY A 185 10.16 -5.40 16.12
N GLU A 186 10.83 -4.30 15.81
CA GLU A 186 10.25 -3.21 15.02
C GLU A 186 10.19 -3.56 13.53
N VAL A 187 9.27 -2.88 12.82
CA VAL A 187 9.17 -2.96 11.36
C VAL A 187 10.34 -2.17 10.76
N GLU A 188 10.98 -2.72 9.73
CA GLU A 188 12.00 -1.99 8.97
C GLU A 188 11.46 -0.64 8.45
N PRO A 189 12.23 0.46 8.51
CA PRO A 189 11.76 1.79 8.10
C PRO A 189 11.14 1.81 6.69
N GLU A 190 11.72 1.08 5.74
CA GLU A 190 11.24 0.92 4.36
C GLU A 190 9.90 0.20 4.21
N CYS A 191 9.46 -0.51 5.25
CA CYS A 191 8.19 -1.22 5.28
C CYS A 191 7.14 -0.53 6.17
N SER A 192 7.55 0.48 6.95
CA SER A 192 6.73 1.08 8.01
C SER A 192 5.46 1.78 7.53
N HIS A 193 5.33 2.07 6.22
CA HIS A 193 4.14 2.67 5.62
C HIS A 193 3.08 1.65 5.16
N TYR A 194 3.39 0.35 5.17
CA TYR A 194 2.44 -0.67 4.70
C TYR A 194 2.50 -2.02 5.41
N PHE A 195 3.50 -2.26 6.25
CA PHE A 195 3.72 -3.55 6.88
C PHE A 195 3.57 -3.52 8.40
N SER A 196 3.11 -4.63 8.97
CA SER A 196 3.03 -4.85 10.41
C SER A 196 3.63 -6.21 10.76
N CYS A 197 4.49 -6.22 11.78
CA CYS A 197 5.09 -7.45 12.33
C CYS A 197 4.29 -8.03 13.50
N ASP A 198 3.15 -7.42 13.84
CA ASP A 198 2.24 -7.94 14.86
C ASP A 198 1.73 -9.33 14.48
N LYS A 199 1.98 -10.30 15.37
CA LYS A 199 1.61 -11.70 15.21
C LYS A 199 0.10 -11.87 15.05
N ASP A 200 -0.71 -11.09 15.76
CA ASP A 200 -2.18 -11.20 15.71
C ASP A 200 -2.73 -10.80 14.34
N SER A 201 -1.96 -10.01 13.60
CA SER A 201 -2.25 -9.57 12.24
C SER A 201 -1.63 -10.43 11.14
N ASN A 202 -1.06 -11.58 11.47
CA ASN A 202 -0.48 -12.48 10.48
C ASN A 202 -1.59 -13.12 9.60
N PRO A 203 -1.54 -12.97 8.27
CA PRO A 203 -2.54 -13.55 7.35
C PRO A 203 -2.69 -15.07 7.48
N GLU A 204 -1.62 -15.79 7.81
CA GLU A 204 -1.67 -17.25 7.99
C GLU A 204 -2.54 -17.66 9.17
N ILE A 205 -2.47 -16.90 10.28
CA ILE A 205 -3.33 -17.10 11.44
C ILE A 205 -4.79 -16.77 11.09
N LEU A 206 -5.01 -15.72 10.30
CA LEU A 206 -6.34 -15.36 9.85
C LEU A 206 -6.93 -16.40 8.89
N LEU A 207 -6.13 -16.99 8.00
CA LEU A 207 -6.58 -18.07 7.11
C LEU A 207 -7.12 -19.26 7.90
N SER A 208 -6.39 -19.73 8.91
CA SER A 208 -6.88 -20.82 9.77
C SER A 208 -8.17 -20.46 10.50
N LYS A 209 -8.34 -19.21 10.93
CA LYS A 209 -9.60 -18.72 11.51
C LYS A 209 -10.74 -18.74 10.50
N LEU A 210 -10.49 -18.29 9.27
CA LEU A 210 -11.49 -18.25 8.19
C LEU A 210 -11.92 -19.65 7.74
N GLU A 211 -11.01 -20.63 7.72
CA GLU A 211 -11.35 -22.04 7.42
C GLU A 211 -12.37 -22.59 8.41
N ASN A 212 -12.14 -22.38 9.70
CA ASN A 212 -13.08 -22.80 10.74
C ASN A 212 -14.43 -22.07 10.62
N GLN A 213 -14.40 -20.76 10.34
CA GLN A 213 -15.62 -19.99 10.14
C GLN A 213 -16.41 -20.47 8.91
N MET A 214 -15.72 -20.83 7.83
CA MET A 214 -16.35 -21.36 6.61
C MET A 214 -17.05 -22.70 6.87
N GLN A 215 -16.45 -23.58 7.69
CA GLN A 215 -17.11 -24.82 8.13
C GLN A 215 -18.40 -24.53 8.91
N LEU A 216 -18.39 -23.55 9.82
CA LEU A 216 -19.59 -23.14 10.55
C LEU A 216 -20.66 -22.57 9.61
N VAL A 217 -20.28 -21.73 8.65
CA VAL A 217 -21.22 -21.21 7.64
C VAL A 217 -21.85 -22.33 6.84
N ASN A 218 -21.06 -23.30 6.37
CA ASN A 218 -21.54 -24.45 5.60
C ASN A 218 -22.45 -25.37 6.42
N ALA A 219 -22.26 -25.44 7.73
CA ALA A 219 -23.11 -26.17 8.67
C ALA A 219 -24.39 -25.41 9.06
N GLY A 220 -24.63 -24.20 8.54
CA GLY A 220 -25.76 -23.35 8.93
C GLY A 220 -25.60 -22.69 10.30
N GLN A 221 -24.39 -22.71 10.86
CA GLN A 221 -24.02 -22.21 12.19
C GLN A 221 -23.24 -20.89 12.14
N GLY A 222 -23.35 -20.12 11.05
CA GLY A 222 -22.60 -18.87 10.85
C GLY A 222 -22.89 -17.78 11.90
N ASN A 223 -24.02 -17.85 12.59
CA ASN A 223 -24.38 -17.00 13.73
C ASN A 223 -23.50 -17.25 14.98
N HIS A 224 -22.87 -18.42 15.10
CA HIS A 224 -21.97 -18.77 16.20
C HIS A 224 -20.54 -18.25 16.00
N ILE A 225 -20.25 -17.57 14.89
CA ILE A 225 -18.93 -16.95 14.65
C ILE A 225 -18.72 -15.80 15.64
N ILE A 226 -17.77 -15.99 16.55
CA ILE A 226 -17.29 -14.95 17.47
C ILE A 226 -16.21 -14.14 16.75
N VAL A 227 -16.40 -12.82 16.69
CA VAL A 227 -15.43 -11.87 16.12
C VAL A 227 -14.96 -10.92 17.21
N ASN A 228 -13.72 -10.44 17.07
CA ASN A 228 -13.10 -9.51 18.01
C ASN A 228 -13.93 -8.20 18.10
N GLU A 229 -14.22 -7.74 19.32
CA GLU A 229 -15.08 -6.57 19.54
C GLU A 229 -14.40 -5.23 19.21
N ARG A 230 -13.09 -5.21 18.93
CA ARG A 230 -12.37 -4.02 18.43
C ARG A 230 -13.02 -3.43 17.16
N ALA A 231 -13.64 -4.28 16.33
CA ALA A 231 -14.35 -3.87 15.11
C ALA A 231 -15.66 -3.09 15.37
N LYS A 232 -16.21 -3.09 16.60
CA LYS A 232 -17.47 -2.40 16.91
C LYS A 232 -17.31 -0.89 17.11
N VAL A 233 -16.10 -0.40 17.37
CA VAL A 233 -15.83 1.01 17.70
C VAL A 233 -16.01 1.93 16.49
N TYR A 234 -15.72 1.44 15.27
CA TYR A 234 -15.73 2.28 14.07
C TYR A 234 -17.13 2.50 13.47
N ASN A 235 -18.10 1.60 13.73
CA ASN A 235 -19.45 1.71 13.16
C ASN A 235 -20.35 2.73 13.87
N ASN A 236 -19.88 3.39 14.93
CA ASN A 236 -20.72 4.21 15.82
C ASN A 236 -20.35 5.71 15.88
N GLU A 237 -19.31 6.19 15.18
CA GLU A 237 -18.89 7.60 15.32
C GLU A 237 -18.89 8.35 13.99
N ASP A 238 -20.00 9.08 13.76
CA ASP A 238 -19.93 10.37 13.08
C ASP A 238 -19.02 11.29 13.92
N GLY A 239 -17.82 11.57 13.41
CA GLY A 239 -16.98 12.63 13.91
C GLY A 239 -15.85 12.17 14.82
N TYR A 240 -14.63 12.56 14.45
CA TYR A 240 -13.49 12.68 15.34
C TYR A 240 -13.90 13.42 16.62
N GLN A 241 -14.18 12.70 17.70
CA GLN A 241 -14.13 13.27 19.05
C GLN A 241 -13.04 12.57 19.86
N ASN A 242 -12.05 13.38 20.23
CA ASN A 242 -11.12 13.24 21.35
C ASN A 242 -11.28 11.95 22.18
N ARG A 243 -10.37 10.99 21.99
CA ARG A 243 -10.19 9.94 23.00
C ARG A 243 -8.72 9.62 23.24
N SER A 244 -8.22 10.22 24.33
CA SER A 244 -7.15 9.81 25.24
C SER A 244 -6.36 8.54 24.88
N SER A 245 -5.08 8.74 24.55
CA SER A 245 -3.83 8.03 24.89
C SER A 245 -3.76 6.56 25.37
N TYR A 246 -4.83 5.77 25.46
CA TYR A 246 -4.79 4.39 26.00
C TYR A 246 -5.58 3.34 25.19
N VAL A 247 -6.00 3.65 23.95
CA VAL A 247 -6.49 2.63 22.96
C VAL A 247 -5.50 2.49 21.79
N SER A 248 -4.23 2.83 22.04
CA SER A 248 -3.12 2.81 21.08
C SER A 248 -2.79 1.42 20.49
N SER A 249 -3.47 0.34 20.90
CA SER A 249 -3.26 -1.01 20.37
C SER A 249 -4.20 -1.40 19.21
N ALA A 250 -5.14 -0.55 18.81
CA ALA A 250 -6.15 -0.90 17.79
C ALA A 250 -5.91 -0.26 16.41
N PHE A 251 -5.06 0.76 16.32
CA PHE A 251 -4.62 1.34 15.05
C PHE A 251 -3.14 1.05 14.89
N LYS A 252 -2.78 0.18 13.95
CA LYS A 252 -1.38 -0.02 13.56
C LYS A 252 -0.87 1.30 13.01
N GLN A 253 -0.03 1.97 13.78
CA GLN A 253 0.49 3.28 13.42
C GLN A 253 1.50 3.10 12.29
N PHE A 254 1.04 3.27 11.05
CA PHE A 254 1.91 3.33 9.88
C PHE A 254 2.60 4.69 9.82
N LYS A 255 3.87 4.69 9.41
CA LYS A 255 4.64 5.93 9.27
C LYS A 255 4.67 6.34 7.79
N PRO A 256 4.49 7.63 7.45
CA PRO A 256 4.61 8.09 6.08
C PRO A 256 5.98 7.77 5.50
N GLN A 257 6.00 7.42 4.22
CA GLN A 257 7.26 7.27 3.49
C GLN A 257 7.92 8.64 3.32
N ASP A 258 9.19 8.75 3.70
CA ASP A 258 9.99 9.96 3.48
C ASP A 258 10.87 9.84 2.21
N PHE A 259 11.50 10.96 1.82
CA PHE A 259 12.32 11.02 0.61
C PHE A 259 13.52 10.07 0.66
N TYR A 260 14.14 9.90 1.83
CA TYR A 260 15.31 9.04 2.01
C TYR A 260 14.93 7.57 1.82
N THR A 261 13.84 7.15 2.45
CA THR A 261 13.24 5.82 2.33
C THR A 261 12.83 5.51 0.89
N LEU A 262 12.26 6.50 0.19
CA LEU A 262 11.94 6.36 -1.24
C LEU A 262 13.20 6.08 -2.07
N ASN A 263 14.27 6.86 -1.86
CA ASN A 263 15.49 6.76 -2.64
C ASN A 263 16.29 5.49 -2.30
N GLU A 264 16.34 5.08 -1.04
CA GLU A 264 16.95 3.80 -0.62
C GLU A 264 16.24 2.60 -1.23
N SER A 265 14.90 2.59 -1.24
CA SER A 265 14.11 1.50 -1.84
C SER A 265 14.41 1.33 -3.34
N LEU A 266 14.57 2.44 -4.06
CA LEU A 266 14.96 2.45 -5.48
C LEU A 266 16.40 1.93 -5.68
N LEU A 267 17.33 2.31 -4.80
CA LEU A 267 18.72 1.87 -4.87
C LEU A 267 18.87 0.38 -4.53
N ARG A 268 18.13 -0.14 -3.54
CA ARG A 268 18.18 -1.55 -3.13
C ARG A 268 17.60 -2.48 -4.21
N SER A 269 16.49 -2.09 -4.85
CA SER A 269 15.94 -2.82 -6.01
C SER A 269 16.97 -2.90 -7.15
N ARG A 270 17.63 -1.78 -7.48
CA ARG A 270 18.70 -1.77 -8.49
C ARG A 270 19.89 -2.65 -8.10
N ARG A 271 20.31 -2.66 -6.83
CA ARG A 271 21.42 -3.52 -6.36
C ARG A 271 21.08 -5.01 -6.48
N LEU A 272 19.86 -5.42 -6.13
CA LEU A 272 19.43 -6.81 -6.26
C LEU A 272 19.32 -7.23 -7.74
N HIS A 273 18.76 -6.37 -8.59
CA HIS A 273 18.67 -6.62 -10.03
C HIS A 273 20.05 -6.70 -10.69
N ASN A 274 20.95 -5.75 -10.37
CA ASN A 274 22.33 -5.75 -10.87
C ASN A 274 23.11 -6.96 -10.35
N GLY A 275 22.90 -7.37 -9.10
CA GLY A 275 23.49 -8.58 -8.53
C GLY A 275 23.04 -9.85 -9.26
N LEU A 276 21.74 -9.99 -9.54
CA LEU A 276 21.20 -11.11 -10.31
C LEU A 276 21.79 -11.18 -11.73
N ILE A 277 21.88 -10.05 -12.43
CA ILE A 277 22.52 -9.97 -13.75
C ILE A 277 23.99 -10.40 -13.68
N LEU A 278 24.74 -9.89 -12.68
CA LEU A 278 26.15 -10.25 -12.50
C LEU A 278 26.33 -11.75 -12.27
N THR A 279 25.49 -12.36 -11.42
CA THR A 279 25.54 -13.81 -11.15
C THR A 279 25.18 -14.64 -12.37
N GLY A 280 24.20 -14.20 -13.18
CA GLY A 280 23.85 -14.84 -14.44
C GLY A 280 25.00 -14.77 -15.46
N MET A 281 25.66 -13.61 -15.58
CA MET A 281 26.82 -13.45 -16.46
C MET A 281 27.99 -14.35 -16.02
N ILE A 282 28.32 -14.39 -14.73
CA ILE A 282 29.38 -15.26 -14.20
C ILE A 282 29.07 -16.73 -14.48
N GLY A 283 27.81 -17.16 -14.31
CA GLY A 283 27.38 -18.53 -14.62
C GLY A 283 27.60 -18.91 -16.09
N VAL A 284 27.26 -18.01 -17.02
CA VAL A 284 27.48 -18.23 -18.47
C VAL A 284 28.97 -18.30 -18.79
N PHE A 285 29.78 -17.40 -18.22
CA PHE A 285 31.24 -17.40 -18.42
C PHE A 285 31.89 -18.69 -17.90
N LEU A 286 31.52 -19.14 -16.70
CA LEU A 286 32.03 -20.38 -16.14
C LEU A 286 31.58 -21.60 -16.95
N GLY A 287 30.33 -21.61 -17.43
CA GLY A 287 29.82 -22.66 -18.32
C GLY A 287 30.61 -22.75 -19.64
N LEU A 288 30.94 -21.61 -20.26
CA LEU A 288 31.78 -21.57 -21.47
C LEU A 288 33.20 -22.07 -21.21
N ILE A 289 33.82 -21.69 -20.09
CA ILE A 289 35.16 -22.17 -19.71
C ILE A 289 35.13 -23.70 -19.52
N PHE A 290 34.08 -24.22 -18.87
CA PHE A 290 33.92 -25.65 -18.67
C PHE A 290 33.74 -26.39 -20.00
N TYR A 291 32.89 -25.86 -20.89
CA TYR A 291 32.68 -26.40 -22.23
C TYR A 291 33.98 -26.48 -23.04
N ILE A 292 34.78 -25.40 -23.07
CA ILE A 292 36.06 -25.35 -23.77
C ILE A 292 37.07 -26.35 -23.19
N ARG A 293 37.08 -26.54 -21.86
CA ARG A 293 37.95 -27.53 -21.23
C ARG A 293 37.54 -28.95 -21.58
N VAL A 294 36.24 -29.26 -21.57
CA VAL A 294 35.73 -30.58 -21.94
C VAL A 294 36.00 -30.88 -23.42
N SER A 295 35.76 -29.92 -24.32
CA SER A 295 35.98 -30.10 -25.76
C SER A 295 37.46 -30.29 -26.14
N LYS A 296 38.39 -29.79 -25.32
CA LYS A 296 39.84 -30.00 -25.50
C LYS A 296 40.33 -31.36 -24.97
N ILE A 297 39.56 -32.02 -24.12
CA ILE A 297 39.88 -33.35 -23.57
C ILE A 297 39.35 -34.46 -24.49
N THR A 298 38.34 -34.16 -25.32
CA THR A 298 37.72 -35.10 -26.27
C THR A 298 38.25 -35.03 -27.71
N GLN A 299 39.33 -34.27 -27.96
CA GLN A 299 40.13 -34.29 -29.19
C GLN A 299 41.48 -34.95 -28.93
#